data_AF-A0A3D3UU11-F1
#
_entry.id   AF-A0A3D3UU11-F1
#
_cell.length_a   1.000
_cell.length_b   1.000
_cell.length_c   1.000
_cell.angle_alpha   90.00
_cell.angle_beta   90.00
_cell.angle_gamma   90.00
#
_symmetry.space_group_name_H-M   'P 1'
#
loop_
_entity.id
_entity.type
_entity.pdbx_description
1 polymer ?
#
loop_
_entity_poly.entity_id
_entity_poly.type
_entity_poly.pdbx_seq_one_letter_code
_entity_poly.pdbx_strand_id
1 'polypeptide(L)'
;MKRQFLISLFVLFFASGFAGAVDLQWAGYPDPLHNASAAYKQNELIVRFADPDSGSQLPEGPVLMGPLTRRAIRSRISDHIVTGSAVEKEYDDITPGLAIVKLPAGSSVLNAGIKFLQSANVLYAEPNYKYRLFAVPNDPNFPDLWGLDNTGQTGGTEDADIDAPEAWDITTGSSDIVVAVIDTGIDYQHPDLAANMWVNTAEQLGTPGVDDDENGYIDDIYGYDFAGTSAARSNDGKSDPKDALYHGTHIAGIIGAVGNNGLGVTGVCWNVKMMALKIFADDFNTVPEVFASDAIIAIQYAIDNGADIINASWGGEYDSQTLKEAIEKAGNAGVLFVAAAGIDYGNDNDVNPVYPASYELDN
;
A
#
# COMPACT_ATOMS: atom_id res chain seq x y z
N MET A 1 -17.43 30.32 9.84
CA MET A 1 -17.22 28.91 10.21
C MET A 1 -17.36 28.07 8.95
N LYS A 2 -16.41 27.15 8.69
CA LYS A 2 -16.14 26.42 7.43
C LYS A 2 -15.45 27.32 6.37
N ARG A 3 -14.28 27.03 5.79
CA ARG A 3 -13.68 25.78 5.29
C ARG A 3 -12.14 25.93 5.12
N GLN A 4 -11.40 24.84 5.39
CA GLN A 4 -10.20 24.31 4.70
C GLN A 4 -8.96 25.23 4.51
N PHE A 5 -7.82 24.83 5.07
CA PHE A 5 -6.85 23.98 4.34
C PHE A 5 -5.76 23.47 5.29
N LEU A 6 -5.51 22.16 5.19
CA LEU A 6 -4.41 21.44 5.78
C LEU A 6 -3.07 22.14 5.48
N ILE A 7 -2.36 22.51 6.55
CA ILE A 7 -0.90 22.69 6.52
C ILE A 7 -0.37 21.56 7.40
N SER A 8 -0.24 20.38 6.81
CA SER A 8 0.34 19.23 7.47
C SER A 8 1.86 19.30 7.44
N LEU A 9 2.42 19.06 8.62
CA LEU A 9 3.71 18.40 8.88
C LEU A 9 5.04 19.18 8.97
N PHE A 10 5.07 20.51 8.90
CA PHE A 10 6.32 21.26 9.22
C PHE A 10 6.25 22.16 10.46
N VAL A 11 5.07 22.38 11.04
CA VAL A 11 4.88 23.32 12.16
C VAL A 11 4.95 22.65 13.54
N LEU A 12 4.87 21.31 13.62
CA LEU A 12 4.79 20.61 14.90
C LEU A 12 6.13 20.46 15.66
N PHE A 13 7.28 20.82 15.07
CA PHE A 13 8.57 20.69 15.76
C PHE A 13 9.15 21.96 16.38
N PHE A 14 8.55 23.14 16.19
CA PHE A 14 9.12 24.40 16.72
C PHE A 14 8.08 25.35 17.35
N ALA A 15 7.08 24.78 18.03
CA ALA A 15 6.20 25.52 18.92
C ALA A 15 6.44 25.16 20.41
N SER A 16 7.70 25.24 20.86
CA SER A 16 7.99 25.48 22.27
C SER A 16 9.32 26.24 22.38
N GLY A 17 9.20 27.56 22.57
CA GLY A 17 10.34 28.41 22.85
C GLY A 17 10.97 28.05 24.19
N PHE A 18 12.21 27.58 24.16
CA PHE A 18 13.18 27.81 25.22
C PHE A 18 14.52 28.15 24.58
N ALA A 19 14.97 29.37 24.83
CA ALA A 19 16.34 29.78 24.60
C ALA A 19 17.26 28.95 25.52
N GLY A 20 18.10 28.12 24.92
CA GLY A 20 19.14 27.36 25.60
C GLY A 20 19.95 26.63 24.54
N ALA A 21 21.23 26.96 24.43
CA ALA A 21 22.17 26.26 23.57
C ALA A 21 22.17 24.76 23.93
N VAL A 22 21.71 23.93 23.00
CA VAL A 22 21.96 22.48 23.06
C VAL A 22 22.57 22.11 21.72
N ASP A 23 23.86 21.82 21.77
CA ASP A 23 24.65 21.21 20.71
C ASP A 23 24.10 19.79 20.51
N LEU A 24 23.02 19.64 19.73
CA LEU A 24 22.51 18.34 19.31
C LEU A 24 23.38 17.85 18.15
N GLN A 25 24.51 17.24 18.51
CA GLN A 25 25.23 16.35 17.60
C GLN A 25 24.34 15.14 17.30
N TRP A 26 23.71 15.14 16.13
CA TRP A 26 23.01 13.98 15.57
C TRP A 26 24.01 12.96 15.02
N ALA A 27 24.82 12.37 15.91
CA ALA A 27 25.66 11.23 15.61
C ALA A 27 24.91 9.96 16.02
N GLY A 28 24.42 9.18 15.03
CA GLY A 28 24.09 7.77 15.26
C GLY A 28 22.74 7.24 14.77
N TYR A 29 21.90 8.02 14.10
CA TYR A 29 20.77 7.45 13.33
C TYR A 29 21.24 7.24 11.88
N PRO A 30 21.36 5.99 11.38
CA PRO A 30 21.45 5.79 9.95
C PRO A 30 20.14 6.29 9.35
N ASP A 31 20.25 7.30 8.49
CA ASP A 31 19.16 7.85 7.70
C ASP A 31 18.47 6.70 6.92
N PRO A 32 17.22 6.31 7.25
CA PRO A 32 16.50 5.29 6.51
C PRO A 32 16.15 5.75 5.08
N LEU A 33 16.40 7.02 4.76
CA LEU A 33 16.14 7.64 3.46
C LEU A 33 17.43 7.76 2.64
N HIS A 34 18.15 6.65 2.48
CA HIS A 34 19.32 6.58 1.59
C HIS A 34 19.02 6.93 0.10
N ASN A 35 17.78 7.31 -0.23
CA ASN A 35 17.32 7.89 -1.50
C ASN A 35 16.71 9.30 -1.38
N ALA A 36 17.01 10.09 -0.35
CA ALA A 36 16.58 11.51 -0.25
C ALA A 36 17.11 12.42 -1.39
N SER A 37 17.89 11.87 -2.33
CA SER A 37 18.23 12.52 -3.60
C SER A 37 17.06 12.60 -4.60
N ALA A 38 15.90 11.96 -4.33
CA ALA A 38 14.82 11.80 -5.30
C ALA A 38 13.57 12.68 -5.13
N ALA A 39 13.24 13.21 -3.94
CA ALA A 39 11.94 13.87 -3.69
C ALA A 39 11.85 15.33 -4.21
N TYR A 40 12.98 16.02 -4.33
CA TYR A 40 13.07 17.41 -4.76
C TYR A 40 14.33 17.63 -5.59
N LYS A 41 14.40 18.72 -6.35
CA LYS A 41 15.60 19.09 -7.11
C LYS A 41 16.75 19.46 -6.18
N GLN A 42 17.91 18.88 -6.42
CA GLN A 42 19.07 18.93 -5.51
C GLN A 42 19.82 20.28 -5.47
N ASN A 43 19.38 21.26 -6.24
CA ASN A 43 20.04 22.55 -6.38
C ASN A 43 19.05 23.72 -6.44
N GLU A 44 17.79 23.53 -6.06
CA GLU A 44 16.75 24.55 -6.16
C GLU A 44 15.90 24.63 -4.89
N LEU A 45 15.59 25.86 -4.48
CA LEU A 45 14.53 26.18 -3.53
C LEU A 45 13.43 26.99 -4.22
N ILE A 46 12.19 26.78 -3.81
CA ILE A 46 11.09 27.72 -4.01
C ILE A 46 11.12 28.67 -2.81
N VAL A 47 11.33 29.96 -3.08
CA VAL A 47 11.45 30.98 -2.03
C VAL A 47 10.43 32.08 -2.30
N ARG A 48 9.64 32.42 -1.29
CA ARG A 48 8.81 33.61 -1.31
C ARG A 48 9.47 34.70 -0.48
N PHE A 49 9.97 35.72 -1.17
CA PHE A 49 10.52 36.92 -0.56
C PHE A 49 9.39 37.82 -0.04
N ALA A 50 9.62 38.52 1.08
CA ALA A 50 8.77 39.61 1.50
C ALA A 50 8.86 40.75 0.46
N ASP A 51 7.72 41.28 0.00
CA ASP A 51 7.65 42.18 -1.17
C ASP A 51 8.40 43.52 -0.93
N PRO A 52 9.00 44.16 -1.96
CA PRO A 52 9.83 45.37 -1.81
C PRO A 52 9.11 46.71 -1.66
N ASP A 53 7.77 46.79 -1.73
CA ASP A 53 7.05 48.09 -1.56
C ASP A 53 7.20 48.66 -0.13
N SER A 54 7.73 47.85 0.79
CA SER A 54 8.29 48.29 2.07
C SER A 54 9.81 48.10 2.09
N GLY A 55 10.55 48.86 1.28
CA GLY A 55 11.99 49.12 1.42
C GLY A 55 12.84 47.98 2.01
N SER A 56 12.97 46.88 1.28
CA SER A 56 13.76 45.71 1.72
C SER A 56 15.23 46.08 1.94
N GLN A 57 15.60 46.24 3.22
CA GLN A 57 16.99 46.33 3.64
C GLN A 57 17.62 44.94 3.57
N LEU A 58 18.86 44.86 3.09
CA LEU A 58 19.71 43.71 3.41
C LEU A 58 19.73 43.54 4.94
N PRO A 59 19.77 42.31 5.51
CA PRO A 59 19.78 42.08 6.96
C PRO A 59 21.06 42.55 7.68
N GLU A 60 21.46 43.82 7.49
CA GLU A 60 22.79 44.44 7.66
C GLU A 60 23.60 44.51 6.35
N GLY A 61 23.34 45.56 5.57
CA GLY A 61 24.12 45.93 4.39
C GLY A 61 23.66 47.27 3.80
N PRO A 62 24.53 48.00 3.06
CA PRO A 62 24.17 49.30 2.53
C PRO A 62 22.97 49.20 1.60
N VAL A 63 22.10 50.22 1.65
CA VAL A 63 20.99 50.41 0.72
C VAL A 63 21.52 50.24 -0.71
N LEU A 64 20.89 49.32 -1.45
CA LEU A 64 21.28 49.04 -2.83
C LEU A 64 21.09 50.30 -3.68
N MET A 65 22.20 50.92 -4.11
CA MET A 65 22.18 52.14 -4.94
C MET A 65 21.99 51.81 -6.42
N GLY A 66 21.01 52.47 -7.07
CA GLY A 66 20.70 52.37 -8.50
C GLY A 66 19.38 51.66 -8.80
N PRO A 67 18.79 51.80 -10.01
CA PRO A 67 17.56 51.10 -10.39
C PRO A 67 17.86 49.61 -10.63
N LEU A 68 17.97 48.84 -9.54
CA LEU A 68 18.05 47.40 -9.62
C LEU A 68 16.65 46.82 -9.85
N THR A 69 16.58 45.83 -10.73
CA THR A 69 15.36 45.05 -10.91
C THR A 69 15.04 44.26 -9.64
N ARG A 70 13.77 43.93 -9.40
CA ARG A 70 13.34 43.07 -8.27
C ARG A 70 14.15 41.77 -8.20
N ARG A 71 14.42 41.15 -9.36
CA ARG A 71 15.30 39.99 -9.48
C ARG A 71 16.71 40.20 -8.94
N ALA A 72 17.33 41.34 -9.25
CA ALA A 72 18.70 41.64 -8.82
C ALA A 72 18.78 41.86 -7.31
N ILE A 73 17.74 42.47 -6.71
CA ILE A 73 17.61 42.62 -5.26
C ILE A 73 17.50 41.23 -4.60
N ARG A 74 16.55 40.41 -5.05
CA ARG A 74 16.33 39.05 -4.52
C ARG A 74 17.54 38.13 -4.70
N SER A 75 18.27 38.26 -5.82
CA SER A 75 19.50 37.50 -6.04
C SER A 75 20.60 37.90 -5.05
N ARG A 76 20.73 39.18 -4.72
CA ARG A 76 21.68 39.64 -3.69
C ARG A 76 21.28 39.18 -2.29
N ILE A 77 19.98 39.20 -1.97
CA ILE A 77 19.48 38.64 -0.71
C ILE A 77 19.80 37.14 -0.63
N SER A 78 19.55 36.40 -1.72
CA SER A 78 19.86 34.97 -1.80
C SER A 78 21.36 34.72 -1.58
N ASP A 79 22.23 35.39 -2.32
CA ASP A 79 23.69 35.29 -2.21
C ASP A 79 24.20 35.63 -0.80
N HIS A 80 23.56 36.58 -0.12
CA HIS A 80 23.88 36.91 1.27
C HIS A 80 23.50 35.79 2.24
N ILE A 81 22.35 35.13 2.05
CA ILE A 81 21.89 34.01 2.90
C ILE A 81 22.73 32.74 2.63
N VAL A 82 22.94 32.42 1.35
CA VAL A 82 23.78 31.32 0.88
C VAL A 82 24.66 31.84 -0.26
N THR A 83 25.95 32.02 0.04
CA THR A 83 26.95 32.52 -0.92
C THR A 83 26.99 31.67 -2.17
N GLY A 84 26.82 32.31 -3.33
CA GLY A 84 26.75 31.68 -4.64
C GLY A 84 25.33 31.32 -5.09
N SER A 85 24.30 31.55 -4.27
CA SER A 85 22.91 31.34 -4.68
C SER A 85 22.35 32.55 -5.43
N ALA A 86 21.44 32.30 -6.37
CA ALA A 86 20.87 33.34 -7.22
C ALA A 86 19.45 33.01 -7.67
N VAL A 87 18.67 34.03 -8.00
CA VAL A 87 17.32 33.84 -8.54
C VAL A 87 17.40 33.40 -10.01
N GLU A 88 16.95 32.18 -10.27
CA GLU A 88 16.88 31.59 -11.61
C GLU A 88 15.63 32.05 -12.36
N LYS A 89 14.48 32.13 -11.68
CA LYS A 89 13.19 32.51 -12.26
C LYS A 89 12.27 33.16 -11.22
N GLU A 90 11.45 34.11 -11.67
CA GLU A 90 10.44 34.79 -10.84
C GLU A 90 9.03 34.39 -11.29
N TYR A 91 8.09 34.40 -10.34
CA TYR A 91 6.68 34.07 -10.53
C TYR A 91 5.75 35.12 -9.91
N ASP A 92 6.17 36.39 -9.94
CA ASP A 92 5.41 37.51 -9.34
C ASP A 92 3.98 37.64 -9.88
N ASP A 93 3.76 37.29 -11.15
CA ASP A 93 2.44 37.34 -11.79
C ASP A 93 1.46 36.29 -11.22
N ILE A 94 1.99 35.22 -10.59
CA ILE A 94 1.20 34.15 -9.96
C ILE A 94 1.09 34.41 -8.46
N THR A 95 2.21 34.71 -7.82
CA THR A 95 2.30 35.00 -6.39
C THR A 95 3.41 36.03 -6.17
N PRO A 96 3.07 37.25 -5.73
CA PRO A 96 4.06 38.28 -5.47
C PRO A 96 5.13 37.80 -4.49
N GLY A 97 6.40 38.04 -4.83
CA GLY A 97 7.54 37.61 -4.03
C GLY A 97 8.10 36.23 -4.38
N LEU A 98 7.40 35.43 -5.19
CA LEU A 98 7.76 34.03 -5.44
C LEU A 98 8.87 33.90 -6.49
N ALA A 99 9.90 33.11 -6.18
CA ALA A 99 11.01 32.84 -7.09
C ALA A 99 11.63 31.46 -6.88
N ILE A 100 12.30 30.95 -7.91
CA ILE A 100 13.22 29.81 -7.83
C ILE A 100 14.61 30.33 -7.54
N VAL A 101 15.20 29.87 -6.44
CA VAL A 101 16.58 30.16 -6.07
C VAL A 101 17.44 28.94 -6.36
N LYS A 102 18.44 29.13 -7.22
CA LYS A 102 19.44 28.12 -7.53
C LYS A 102 20.54 28.18 -6.49
N LEU A 103 20.87 27.03 -5.92
CA LEU A 103 21.93 26.85 -4.94
C LEU A 103 23.25 26.50 -5.62
N PRO A 104 24.40 26.88 -5.05
CA PRO A 104 25.70 26.50 -5.59
C PRO A 104 25.92 24.99 -5.45
N ALA A 105 26.71 24.42 -6.36
CA ALA A 105 26.99 23.00 -6.39
C ALA A 105 27.55 22.49 -5.05
N GLY A 106 27.05 21.35 -4.58
CA GLY A 106 27.43 20.77 -3.29
C GLY A 106 26.67 21.33 -2.09
N SER A 107 25.74 22.26 -2.27
CA SER A 107 24.86 22.73 -1.18
C SER A 107 23.86 21.66 -0.77
N SER A 108 23.60 21.53 0.54
CA SER A 108 22.43 20.81 1.05
C SER A 108 21.19 21.70 0.93
N VAL A 109 20.19 21.23 0.16
CA VAL A 109 18.92 21.95 -0.07
C VAL A 109 18.19 22.22 1.25
N LEU A 110 18.14 21.23 2.14
CA LEU A 110 17.45 21.39 3.43
C LEU A 110 18.16 22.40 4.34
N ASN A 111 19.49 22.34 4.44
CA ASN A 111 20.26 23.30 5.22
C ASN A 111 20.15 24.72 4.65
N ALA A 112 20.14 24.86 3.32
CA ALA A 112 19.87 26.13 2.68
C ALA A 112 18.46 26.62 3.00
N GLY A 113 17.44 25.76 2.88
CA GLY A 113 16.05 26.08 3.22
C GLY A 113 15.90 26.66 4.64
N ILE A 114 16.55 26.04 5.63
CA ILE A 114 16.58 26.54 7.02
C ILE A 114 17.17 27.95 7.10
N LYS A 115 18.31 28.21 6.42
CA LYS A 115 18.92 29.55 6.39
C LYS A 115 18.02 30.59 5.75
N PHE A 116 17.31 30.21 4.68
CA PHE A 116 16.33 31.10 4.04
C PHE A 116 15.16 31.39 4.97
N LEU A 117 14.61 30.39 5.65
CA LEU A 117 13.51 30.56 6.62
C LEU A 117 13.88 31.45 7.82
N GLN A 118 15.17 31.51 8.19
CA GLN A 118 15.66 32.39 9.26
C GLN A 118 15.87 33.86 8.81
N SER A 119 15.74 34.16 7.51
CA SER A 119 15.95 35.50 6.99
C SER A 119 14.68 36.35 7.08
N ALA A 120 14.80 37.57 7.63
CA ALA A 120 13.69 38.52 7.72
C ALA A 120 13.10 38.95 6.36
N ASN A 121 13.83 38.71 5.26
CA ASN A 121 13.40 39.03 3.90
C ASN A 121 12.67 37.87 3.19
N VAL A 122 12.44 36.76 3.88
CA VAL A 122 11.85 35.53 3.34
C VAL A 122 10.61 35.18 4.17
N LEU A 123 9.47 35.03 3.49
CA LEU A 123 8.21 34.59 4.13
C LEU A 123 8.20 33.08 4.31
N TYR A 124 8.67 32.34 3.29
CA TYR A 124 8.94 30.92 3.37
C TYR A 124 9.96 30.49 2.31
N ALA A 125 10.62 29.37 2.57
CA ALA A 125 11.44 28.66 1.62
C ALA A 125 11.22 27.16 1.75
N GLU A 126 11.05 26.48 0.63
CA GLU A 126 10.81 25.05 0.56
C GLU A 126 11.62 24.41 -0.59
N PRO A 127 11.96 23.12 -0.49
CA PRO A 127 12.51 22.38 -1.62
C PRO A 127 11.58 22.43 -2.85
N ASN A 128 12.15 22.42 -4.05
CA ASN A 128 11.38 22.27 -5.28
C ASN A 128 11.01 20.79 -5.49
N TYR A 129 9.86 20.37 -4.97
CA TYR A 129 9.39 18.98 -4.96
C TYR A 129 9.02 18.45 -6.35
N LYS A 130 9.17 17.13 -6.54
CA LYS A 130 8.66 16.42 -7.72
C LYS A 130 7.20 16.05 -7.50
N TYR A 131 6.39 16.20 -8.55
CA TYR A 131 5.04 15.65 -8.64
C TYR A 131 5.03 14.58 -9.74
N ARG A 132 4.23 13.52 -9.56
CA ARG A 132 4.04 12.44 -10.54
C ARG A 132 2.56 12.30 -10.87
N LEU A 133 2.26 11.60 -11.96
CA LEU A 133 0.90 11.13 -12.25
C LEU A 133 0.58 10.01 -11.26
N PHE A 134 -0.65 9.99 -10.75
CA PHE A 134 -1.15 8.88 -9.94
C PHE A 134 -1.19 7.59 -10.75
N ALA A 135 -0.85 6.47 -10.13
CA ALA A 135 -0.99 5.15 -10.73
C ALA A 135 -2.49 4.80 -10.88
N VAL A 136 -3.01 4.95 -12.10
CA VAL A 136 -4.35 4.46 -12.48
C VAL A 136 -4.16 3.25 -13.40
N PRO A 137 -4.75 2.09 -13.08
CA PRO A 137 -4.65 0.91 -13.93
C PRO A 137 -5.28 1.14 -15.30
N ASN A 138 -4.79 0.46 -16.32
CA ASN A 138 -5.39 0.49 -17.66
C ASN A 138 -6.53 -0.54 -17.84
N ASP A 139 -6.93 -1.21 -16.76
CA ASP A 139 -7.90 -2.30 -16.74
C ASP A 139 -9.32 -1.76 -17.01
N PRO A 140 -10.06 -2.31 -18.01
CA PRO A 140 -11.30 -1.70 -18.50
C PRO A 140 -12.40 -1.53 -17.46
N ASN A 141 -12.47 -2.42 -16.46
CA ASN A 141 -13.51 -2.39 -15.43
C ASN A 141 -13.04 -1.70 -14.13
N PHE A 142 -11.82 -1.14 -14.07
CA PHE A 142 -11.37 -0.38 -12.89
C PHE A 142 -12.36 0.72 -12.44
N PRO A 143 -13.04 1.47 -13.34
CA PRO A 143 -14.03 2.46 -12.91
C PRO A 143 -15.16 1.90 -12.05
N ASP A 144 -15.49 0.60 -12.16
CA ASP A 144 -16.56 -0.03 -11.38
C ASP A 144 -16.09 -0.45 -9.96
N LEU A 145 -14.78 -0.45 -9.70
CA LEU A 145 -14.15 -0.91 -8.46
C LEU A 145 -14.14 0.19 -7.40
N TRP A 146 -15.32 0.66 -6.98
CA TRP A 146 -15.48 1.74 -6.01
C TRP A 146 -14.73 1.50 -4.69
N GLY A 147 -14.53 0.25 -4.27
CA GLY A 147 -13.79 -0.05 -3.04
C GLY A 147 -12.29 0.30 -3.14
N LEU A 148 -11.74 0.42 -4.35
CA LEU A 148 -10.35 0.79 -4.61
C LEU A 148 -10.18 2.30 -4.82
N ASP A 149 -11.11 2.92 -5.56
CA ASP A 149 -11.14 4.36 -5.86
C ASP A 149 -12.61 4.80 -6.05
N ASN A 150 -13.13 5.61 -5.14
CA ASN A 150 -14.51 6.04 -5.11
C ASN A 150 -14.65 7.53 -5.42
N THR A 151 -14.91 7.82 -6.69
CA THR A 151 -15.23 9.17 -7.17
C THR A 151 -16.74 9.45 -7.17
N GLY A 152 -17.54 8.69 -6.39
CA GLY A 152 -19.00 8.76 -6.36
C GLY A 152 -19.69 8.10 -7.58
N GLN A 153 -18.95 7.33 -8.36
CA GLN A 153 -19.38 6.76 -9.64
C GLN A 153 -20.48 5.70 -9.53
N THR A 154 -20.63 5.08 -8.35
CA THR A 154 -21.68 4.11 -8.02
C THR A 154 -22.82 4.71 -7.19
N GLY A 155 -22.84 6.04 -6.98
CA GLY A 155 -23.82 6.74 -6.15
C GLY A 155 -23.53 6.69 -4.64
N GLY A 156 -22.33 6.24 -4.25
CA GLY A 156 -21.82 6.26 -2.88
C GLY A 156 -21.33 7.64 -2.41
N THR A 157 -20.68 7.66 -1.26
CA THR A 157 -19.95 8.86 -0.77
C THR A 157 -18.58 8.87 -1.42
N GLU A 158 -18.21 9.97 -2.08
CA GLU A 158 -16.85 10.17 -2.60
C GLU A 158 -15.82 9.95 -1.48
N ASP A 159 -14.65 9.38 -1.80
CA ASP A 159 -13.53 9.14 -0.86
C ASP A 159 -13.84 8.05 0.20
N ALA A 160 -14.95 7.32 0.04
CA ALA A 160 -15.26 6.15 0.87
C ALA A 160 -14.72 4.88 0.20
N ASP A 161 -13.40 4.72 0.25
CA ASP A 161 -12.61 3.62 -0.32
C ASP A 161 -11.34 3.36 0.51
N ILE A 162 -10.36 2.65 -0.05
CA ILE A 162 -9.11 2.28 0.63
C ILE A 162 -7.87 3.07 0.15
N ASP A 163 -8.05 4.14 -0.65
CA ASP A 163 -6.97 4.91 -1.27
C ASP A 163 -5.98 4.04 -2.07
N ALA A 164 -6.49 3.09 -2.87
CA ALA A 164 -5.62 2.14 -3.58
C ALA A 164 -4.68 2.81 -4.61
N PRO A 165 -5.13 3.78 -5.44
CA PRO A 165 -4.23 4.51 -6.35
C PRO A 165 -3.06 5.20 -5.64
N GLU A 166 -3.30 5.78 -4.48
CA GLU A 166 -2.31 6.43 -3.63
C GLU A 166 -1.32 5.40 -3.05
N ALA A 167 -1.81 4.21 -2.70
CA ALA A 167 -0.97 3.11 -2.23
C ALA A 167 -0.11 2.50 -3.36
N TRP A 168 -0.64 2.38 -4.57
CA TRP A 168 0.08 1.88 -5.77
C TRP A 168 1.22 2.78 -6.21
N ASP A 169 1.10 4.05 -5.88
CA ASP A 169 2.15 5.04 -5.95
C ASP A 169 3.38 4.64 -5.09
N ILE A 170 3.20 3.85 -4.02
CA ILE A 170 4.29 3.30 -3.18
C ILE A 170 4.66 1.89 -3.64
N THR A 171 3.68 1.00 -3.77
CA THR A 171 3.86 -0.39 -4.20
C THR A 171 2.59 -0.97 -4.81
N THR A 172 2.74 -1.78 -5.85
CA THR A 172 1.64 -2.53 -6.49
C THR A 172 1.66 -4.00 -6.09
N GLY A 173 2.27 -4.33 -4.94
CA GLY A 173 2.48 -5.70 -4.48
C GLY A 173 3.81 -6.31 -4.92
N SER A 174 4.06 -7.54 -4.48
CA SER A 174 5.25 -8.34 -4.82
C SER A 174 4.88 -9.81 -4.97
N SER A 175 5.48 -10.48 -5.97
CA SER A 175 5.42 -11.94 -6.12
C SER A 175 6.18 -12.70 -5.04
N ASP A 176 6.85 -12.01 -4.12
CA ASP A 176 7.45 -12.63 -2.94
C ASP A 176 6.42 -12.91 -1.85
N ILE A 177 5.25 -12.25 -1.89
CA ILE A 177 4.16 -12.47 -0.94
C ILE A 177 3.23 -13.56 -1.46
N VAL A 178 2.97 -14.55 -0.62
CA VAL A 178 2.07 -15.67 -0.89
C VAL A 178 0.81 -15.52 -0.04
N VAL A 179 -0.34 -15.45 -0.70
CA VAL A 179 -1.66 -15.42 -0.07
C VAL A 179 -2.38 -16.74 -0.35
N ALA A 180 -2.63 -17.51 0.71
CA ALA A 180 -3.46 -18.70 0.63
C ALA A 180 -4.95 -18.33 0.71
N VAL A 181 -5.70 -18.71 -0.32
CA VAL A 181 -7.15 -18.51 -0.39
C VAL A 181 -7.81 -19.84 -0.06
N ILE A 182 -8.30 -19.95 1.17
CA ILE A 182 -9.02 -21.14 1.65
C ILE A 182 -10.51 -20.94 1.32
N ASP A 183 -10.99 -21.52 0.22
CA ASP A 183 -12.33 -21.25 -0.32
C ASP A 183 -12.83 -22.41 -1.23
N THR A 184 -13.63 -22.10 -2.26
CA THR A 184 -14.19 -22.99 -3.29
C THR A 184 -13.18 -23.35 -4.38
N GLY A 185 -11.95 -22.86 -4.29
CA GLY A 185 -10.88 -22.98 -5.28
C GLY A 185 -10.60 -21.66 -5.99
N ILE A 186 -9.72 -21.69 -7.00
CA ILE A 186 -9.48 -20.56 -7.90
C ILE A 186 -9.47 -21.07 -9.35
N ASP A 187 -10.12 -20.37 -10.28
CA ASP A 187 -9.87 -20.59 -11.71
C ASP A 187 -8.48 -20.05 -12.08
N TYR A 188 -7.46 -20.87 -11.82
CA TYR A 188 -6.05 -20.56 -12.08
C TYR A 188 -5.72 -20.38 -13.57
N GLN A 189 -6.68 -20.67 -14.47
CA GLN A 189 -6.57 -20.42 -15.90
C GLN A 189 -7.19 -19.08 -16.33
N HIS A 190 -7.84 -18.37 -15.40
CA HIS A 190 -8.47 -17.09 -15.69
C HIS A 190 -7.39 -16.09 -16.18
N PRO A 191 -7.59 -15.41 -17.32
CA PRO A 191 -6.56 -14.57 -17.94
C PRO A 191 -6.09 -13.42 -17.04
N ASP A 192 -6.94 -13.00 -16.11
CA ASP A 192 -6.67 -11.91 -15.17
C ASP A 192 -6.10 -12.39 -13.82
N LEU A 193 -5.92 -13.71 -13.62
CA LEU A 193 -5.38 -14.29 -12.38
C LEU A 193 -4.15 -15.17 -12.63
N ALA A 194 -4.06 -15.81 -13.79
CA ALA A 194 -3.07 -16.84 -14.10
C ALA A 194 -1.62 -16.40 -13.84
N ALA A 195 -1.29 -15.12 -14.08
CA ALA A 195 0.07 -14.61 -13.85
C ALA A 195 0.43 -14.43 -12.36
N ASN A 196 -0.58 -14.33 -11.49
CA ASN A 196 -0.44 -14.19 -10.04
C ASN A 196 -0.71 -15.50 -9.29
N MET A 197 -0.87 -16.63 -9.98
CA MET A 197 -1.02 -17.91 -9.31
C MET A 197 0.30 -18.36 -8.68
N TRP A 198 0.24 -18.83 -7.43
CA TRP A 198 1.31 -19.59 -6.81
C TRP A 198 1.52 -20.89 -7.57
N VAL A 199 2.77 -21.33 -7.67
CA VAL A 199 3.15 -22.55 -8.38
C VAL A 199 4.07 -23.39 -7.51
N ASN A 200 3.66 -24.61 -7.19
CA ASN A 200 4.56 -25.64 -6.70
C ASN A 200 5.47 -26.07 -7.86
N THR A 201 6.69 -25.55 -7.91
CA THR A 201 7.61 -25.83 -9.01
C THR A 201 8.11 -27.26 -9.04
N ALA A 202 8.07 -27.98 -7.90
CA ALA A 202 8.46 -29.38 -7.85
C ALA A 202 7.46 -30.23 -8.65
N GLU A 203 6.17 -30.06 -8.36
CA GLU A 203 5.08 -30.73 -9.08
C GLU A 203 4.96 -30.26 -10.54
N GLN A 204 5.07 -28.96 -10.81
CA GLN A 204 4.94 -28.45 -12.19
C GLN A 204 5.99 -29.05 -13.14
N LEU A 205 7.19 -29.32 -12.63
CA LEU A 205 8.29 -29.92 -13.38
C LEU A 205 8.42 -31.44 -13.14
N GLY A 206 7.52 -31.99 -12.32
CA GLY A 206 7.50 -33.36 -11.84
C GLY A 206 6.87 -34.36 -12.80
N THR A 207 6.56 -35.53 -12.27
CA THR A 207 5.96 -36.65 -12.98
C THR A 207 4.47 -36.71 -12.68
N PRO A 208 3.58 -36.58 -13.69
CA PRO A 208 2.14 -36.63 -13.46
C PRO A 208 1.69 -37.87 -12.67
N GLY A 209 0.97 -37.65 -11.58
CA GLY A 209 0.47 -38.68 -10.67
C GLY A 209 1.47 -39.15 -9.62
N VAL A 210 2.57 -38.40 -9.42
CA VAL A 210 3.56 -38.62 -8.37
C VAL A 210 3.56 -37.39 -7.47
N ASP A 211 3.80 -37.61 -6.18
CA ASP A 211 4.12 -36.55 -5.21
C ASP A 211 5.64 -36.38 -5.27
N ASP A 212 6.11 -35.39 -6.03
CA ASP A 212 7.52 -35.18 -6.38
C ASP A 212 8.29 -34.40 -5.30
N ASP A 213 7.61 -33.63 -4.45
CA ASP A 213 8.21 -32.97 -3.29
C ASP A 213 8.04 -33.73 -1.96
N GLU A 214 7.36 -34.88 -1.99
CA GLU A 214 7.06 -35.76 -0.85
C GLU A 214 6.28 -35.03 0.27
N ASN A 215 5.46 -34.04 -0.09
CA ASN A 215 4.67 -33.24 0.85
C ASN A 215 3.35 -33.94 1.27
N GLY A 216 3.01 -35.06 0.62
CA GLY A 216 1.79 -35.84 0.86
C GLY A 216 0.64 -35.55 -0.10
N TYR A 217 0.84 -34.65 -1.07
CA TYR A 217 -0.16 -34.16 -2.00
C TYR A 217 0.32 -34.38 -3.44
N ILE A 218 -0.38 -35.22 -4.19
CA ILE A 218 -0.01 -35.54 -5.57
C ILE A 218 -0.45 -34.41 -6.50
N ASP A 219 0.44 -33.95 -7.38
CA ASP A 219 0.19 -32.95 -8.44
C ASP A 219 -0.39 -31.61 -7.92
N ASP A 220 0.00 -31.13 -6.73
CA ASP A 220 -0.50 -29.90 -6.10
C ASP A 220 0.10 -28.59 -6.68
N ILE A 221 0.05 -28.47 -8.01
CA ILE A 221 0.75 -27.45 -8.80
C ILE A 221 0.35 -26.01 -8.43
N TYR A 222 -0.93 -25.73 -8.20
CA TYR A 222 -1.43 -24.37 -7.90
C TYR A 222 -2.01 -24.25 -6.47
N GLY A 223 -1.76 -25.27 -5.66
CA GLY A 223 -2.45 -25.57 -4.41
C GLY A 223 -3.18 -26.90 -4.51
N TYR A 224 -4.17 -27.13 -3.65
CA TYR A 224 -4.76 -28.46 -3.49
C TYR A 224 -6.26 -28.44 -3.18
N ASP A 225 -6.97 -29.47 -3.64
CA ASP A 225 -8.36 -29.75 -3.27
C ASP A 225 -8.48 -30.68 -2.06
N PHE A 226 -8.86 -30.08 -0.93
CA PHE A 226 -9.17 -30.76 0.33
C PHE A 226 -10.66 -31.09 0.48
N ALA A 227 -11.50 -30.56 -0.41
CA ALA A 227 -12.91 -30.93 -0.43
C ALA A 227 -13.02 -32.45 -0.67
N GLY A 228 -13.94 -33.10 0.05
CA GLY A 228 -14.19 -34.53 -0.14
C GLY A 228 -13.20 -35.48 0.55
N THR A 229 -12.13 -34.98 1.19
CA THR A 229 -11.28 -35.81 2.07
C THR A 229 -12.07 -36.40 3.26
N SER A 230 -13.22 -35.79 3.61
CA SER A 230 -14.22 -36.31 4.54
C SER A 230 -15.56 -36.71 3.86
N ALA A 231 -15.51 -37.59 2.85
CA ALA A 231 -16.53 -38.62 2.55
C ALA A 231 -18.04 -38.25 2.39
N ALA A 232 -18.42 -37.03 2.03
CA ALA A 232 -19.84 -36.71 1.78
C ALA A 232 -20.25 -36.71 0.29
N ARG A 233 -19.34 -36.41 -0.65
CA ARG A 233 -19.67 -36.30 -2.08
C ARG A 233 -18.64 -37.00 -2.95
N SER A 234 -19.04 -38.11 -3.55
CA SER A 234 -18.22 -38.82 -4.54
C SER A 234 -18.13 -37.99 -5.84
N ASN A 235 -16.91 -37.74 -6.32
CA ASN A 235 -16.54 -37.09 -7.60
C ASN A 235 -16.16 -35.59 -7.57
N ASP A 236 -15.68 -35.00 -6.47
CA ASP A 236 -15.08 -33.65 -6.52
C ASP A 236 -13.65 -33.60 -7.09
N GLY A 237 -12.95 -34.74 -7.15
CA GLY A 237 -11.92 -34.96 -8.17
C GLY A 237 -10.49 -34.61 -7.78
N LYS A 238 -9.59 -35.58 -8.03
CA LYS A 238 -8.19 -35.44 -8.47
C LYS A 238 -7.31 -34.33 -7.87
N SER A 239 -7.53 -33.88 -6.65
CA SER A 239 -6.63 -32.93 -5.97
C SER A 239 -6.53 -31.54 -6.63
N ASP A 240 -7.41 -31.23 -7.60
CA ASP A 240 -7.32 -30.04 -8.46
C ASP A 240 -8.11 -28.87 -7.83
N PRO A 241 -7.45 -27.79 -7.37
CA PRO A 241 -8.11 -26.69 -6.65
C PRO A 241 -8.89 -25.74 -7.58
N LYS A 242 -9.26 -26.19 -8.78
CA LYS A 242 -10.00 -25.37 -9.74
C LYS A 242 -11.37 -25.01 -9.19
N ASP A 243 -11.72 -23.74 -9.29
CA ASP A 243 -13.03 -23.25 -8.87
C ASP A 243 -14.11 -23.59 -9.91
N ALA A 244 -15.21 -24.18 -9.44
CA ALA A 244 -16.42 -24.38 -10.23
C ALA A 244 -17.60 -23.52 -9.75
N LEU A 245 -17.50 -22.88 -8.57
CA LEU A 245 -18.54 -22.14 -7.86
C LEU A 245 -18.29 -20.63 -7.79
N TYR A 246 -17.27 -20.10 -8.46
CA TYR A 246 -16.91 -18.68 -8.63
C TYR A 246 -16.51 -17.89 -7.38
N HIS A 247 -16.86 -18.32 -6.16
CA HIS A 247 -16.66 -17.54 -4.95
C HIS A 247 -15.17 -17.30 -4.68
N GLY A 248 -14.35 -18.36 -4.70
CA GLY A 248 -12.93 -18.26 -4.43
C GLY A 248 -12.18 -17.53 -5.54
N THR A 249 -12.59 -17.71 -6.80
CA THR A 249 -12.08 -16.90 -7.93
C THR A 249 -12.40 -15.42 -7.77
N HIS A 250 -13.58 -15.08 -7.29
CA HIS A 250 -13.98 -13.70 -7.04
C HIS A 250 -13.15 -13.07 -5.91
N ILE A 251 -12.95 -13.80 -4.80
CA ILE A 251 -12.09 -13.37 -3.70
C ILE A 251 -10.63 -13.20 -4.16
N ALA A 252 -10.11 -14.15 -4.94
CA ALA A 252 -8.78 -14.06 -5.55
C ALA A 252 -8.65 -12.82 -6.45
N GLY A 253 -9.69 -12.45 -7.21
CA GLY A 253 -9.73 -11.22 -8.00
C GLY A 253 -9.59 -9.95 -7.16
N ILE A 254 -10.27 -9.87 -6.02
CA ILE A 254 -10.17 -8.73 -5.10
C ILE A 254 -8.74 -8.61 -4.55
N ILE A 255 -8.14 -9.74 -4.16
CA ILE A 255 -6.77 -9.77 -3.62
C ILE A 255 -5.76 -9.39 -4.71
N GLY A 256 -5.85 -10.04 -5.87
CA GLY A 256 -4.71 -10.21 -6.76
C GLY A 256 -5.02 -10.36 -8.25
N ALA A 257 -6.13 -9.83 -8.78
CA ALA A 257 -6.24 -9.67 -10.23
C ALA A 257 -5.08 -8.82 -10.77
N VAL A 258 -4.51 -9.25 -11.89
CA VAL A 258 -3.27 -8.71 -12.44
C VAL A 258 -3.52 -7.29 -12.95
N GLY A 259 -3.11 -6.29 -12.19
CA GLY A 259 -3.32 -4.89 -12.57
C GLY A 259 -2.46 -4.43 -13.75
N ASN A 260 -3.00 -3.47 -14.49
CA ASN A 260 -2.40 -2.80 -15.64
C ASN A 260 -2.06 -3.73 -16.81
N ASN A 261 -2.85 -4.80 -17.00
CA ASN A 261 -2.69 -5.76 -18.09
C ASN A 261 -3.67 -5.50 -19.26
N GLY A 262 -4.61 -4.56 -19.10
CA GLY A 262 -5.59 -4.15 -20.10
C GLY A 262 -6.78 -5.11 -20.23
N LEU A 263 -6.99 -5.96 -19.23
CA LEU A 263 -8.07 -6.94 -19.13
C LEU A 263 -8.89 -6.67 -17.87
N GLY A 264 -10.11 -7.20 -17.83
CA GLY A 264 -10.91 -7.33 -16.62
C GLY A 264 -10.81 -6.18 -15.60
N VAL A 265 -10.35 -6.54 -14.41
CA VAL A 265 -10.31 -5.74 -13.18
C VAL A 265 -8.86 -5.69 -12.65
N THR A 266 -8.64 -5.02 -11.53
CA THR A 266 -7.37 -5.12 -10.79
C THR A 266 -7.66 -5.55 -9.35
N GLY A 267 -6.76 -6.32 -8.78
CA GLY A 267 -6.75 -6.59 -7.34
C GLY A 267 -6.12 -5.42 -6.58
N VAL A 268 -6.19 -5.49 -5.26
CA VAL A 268 -5.42 -4.61 -4.36
C VAL A 268 -3.93 -4.77 -4.64
N CYS A 269 -3.46 -5.99 -4.86
CA CYS A 269 -2.09 -6.31 -5.24
C CYS A 269 -2.02 -6.68 -6.73
N TRP A 270 -1.44 -5.82 -7.58
CA TRP A 270 -1.28 -6.14 -9.01
C TRP A 270 -0.33 -7.32 -9.23
N ASN A 271 0.62 -7.52 -8.30
CA ASN A 271 1.57 -8.63 -8.29
C ASN A 271 1.54 -9.29 -6.91
N VAL A 272 1.21 -10.58 -6.87
CA VAL A 272 1.15 -11.42 -5.66
C VAL A 272 1.17 -12.88 -6.11
N LYS A 273 1.44 -13.83 -5.21
CA LYS A 273 1.21 -15.25 -5.47
C LYS A 273 -0.02 -15.73 -4.71
N MET A 274 -1.01 -16.26 -5.42
CA MET A 274 -2.24 -16.81 -4.84
C MET A 274 -2.17 -18.33 -4.81
N MET A 275 -2.19 -18.91 -3.61
CA MET A 275 -2.24 -20.36 -3.40
C MET A 275 -3.70 -20.79 -3.22
N ALA A 276 -4.20 -21.64 -4.13
CA ALA A 276 -5.59 -22.05 -4.16
C ALA A 276 -5.83 -23.27 -3.24
N LEU A 277 -6.55 -23.10 -2.13
CA LEU A 277 -6.85 -24.18 -1.20
C LEU A 277 -8.36 -24.39 -1.17
N LYS A 278 -8.81 -25.41 -1.91
CA LYS A 278 -10.23 -25.70 -2.05
C LYS A 278 -10.70 -26.58 -0.90
N ILE A 279 -11.69 -26.11 -0.13
CA ILE A 279 -12.28 -26.83 1.01
C ILE A 279 -13.79 -27.06 0.82
N PHE A 280 -14.42 -26.31 -0.10
CA PHE A 280 -15.83 -26.46 -0.44
C PHE A 280 -15.97 -27.31 -1.70
N ALA A 281 -16.64 -28.45 -1.57
CA ALA A 281 -16.92 -29.34 -2.70
C ALA A 281 -17.84 -28.68 -3.72
N ASP A 282 -17.69 -29.08 -4.98
CA ASP A 282 -18.57 -28.62 -6.06
C ASP A 282 -20.00 -29.14 -5.84
N ASP A 283 -20.89 -28.25 -5.39
CA ASP A 283 -22.33 -28.51 -5.38
C ASP A 283 -23.11 -27.29 -5.84
N PHE A 284 -23.85 -27.50 -6.93
CA PHE A 284 -24.69 -26.49 -7.56
C PHE A 284 -26.15 -26.56 -7.12
N ASN A 285 -26.52 -27.52 -6.26
CA ASN A 285 -27.89 -27.72 -5.80
C ASN A 285 -28.15 -27.09 -4.43
N THR A 286 -27.13 -27.03 -3.57
CA THR A 286 -27.20 -26.38 -2.25
C THR A 286 -25.98 -25.50 -2.05
N VAL A 287 -26.05 -24.57 -1.10
CA VAL A 287 -24.86 -23.88 -0.60
C VAL A 287 -23.89 -24.97 -0.09
N PRO A 288 -22.61 -24.98 -0.53
CA PRO A 288 -21.65 -25.97 -0.07
C PRO A 288 -21.31 -25.71 1.41
N GLU A 289 -21.12 -26.79 2.15
CA GLU A 289 -20.69 -26.76 3.55
C GLU A 289 -19.28 -27.33 3.64
N VAL A 290 -18.55 -26.96 4.68
CA VAL A 290 -17.19 -27.44 4.94
C VAL A 290 -17.09 -27.97 6.37
N PHE A 291 -16.27 -29.00 6.57
CA PHE A 291 -15.94 -29.48 7.91
C PHE A 291 -14.69 -28.80 8.45
N ALA A 292 -14.63 -28.62 9.76
CA ALA A 292 -13.45 -28.05 10.41
C ALA A 292 -12.16 -28.84 10.09
N SER A 293 -12.26 -30.16 9.85
CA SER A 293 -11.11 -30.99 9.44
C SER A 293 -10.48 -30.53 8.13
N ASP A 294 -11.29 -30.13 7.16
CA ASP A 294 -10.84 -29.71 5.83
C ASP A 294 -10.17 -28.34 5.91
N ALA A 295 -10.72 -27.43 6.73
CA ALA A 295 -10.09 -26.16 7.04
C ALA A 295 -8.75 -26.32 7.79
N ILE A 296 -8.68 -27.22 8.77
CA ILE A 296 -7.45 -27.46 9.55
C ILE A 296 -6.31 -27.96 8.66
N ILE A 297 -6.58 -28.93 7.78
CA ILE A 297 -5.55 -29.46 6.88
C ILE A 297 -5.12 -28.42 5.83
N ALA A 298 -6.04 -27.59 5.34
CA ALA A 298 -5.72 -26.49 4.43
C ALA A 298 -4.86 -25.41 5.11
N ILE A 299 -5.17 -25.03 6.36
CA ILE A 299 -4.33 -24.11 7.14
C ILE A 299 -2.92 -24.69 7.32
N GLN A 300 -2.83 -25.98 7.64
CA GLN A 300 -1.54 -26.63 7.80
C GLN A 300 -0.73 -26.61 6.50
N TYR A 301 -1.36 -26.95 5.37
CA TYR A 301 -0.74 -26.89 4.04
C TYR A 301 -0.25 -25.48 3.71
N ALA A 302 -1.03 -24.45 4.00
CA ALA A 302 -0.64 -23.05 3.77
C ALA A 302 0.64 -22.68 4.54
N ILE A 303 0.72 -23.08 5.80
CA ILE A 303 1.92 -22.85 6.65
C ILE A 303 3.13 -23.59 6.05
N ASP A 304 2.96 -24.86 5.72
CA ASP A 304 4.07 -25.72 5.28
C ASP A 304 4.59 -25.31 3.89
N ASN A 305 3.74 -24.72 3.06
CA ASN A 305 4.08 -24.22 1.72
C ASN A 305 4.38 -22.71 1.68
N GLY A 306 4.58 -22.08 2.84
CA GLY A 306 5.14 -20.73 2.94
C GLY A 306 4.18 -19.61 2.58
N ALA A 307 2.89 -19.75 2.90
CA ALA A 307 1.95 -18.63 2.86
C ALA A 307 2.32 -17.57 3.91
N ASP A 308 2.25 -16.28 3.53
CA ASP A 308 2.39 -15.15 4.45
C ASP A 308 1.05 -14.71 5.03
N ILE A 309 -0.03 -14.93 4.27
CA ILE A 309 -1.39 -14.52 4.61
C ILE A 309 -2.35 -15.66 4.25
N ILE A 310 -3.31 -15.93 5.12
CA ILE A 310 -4.46 -16.80 4.86
C ILE A 310 -5.71 -15.95 4.83
N ASN A 311 -6.45 -16.02 3.72
CA ASN A 311 -7.79 -15.46 3.60
C ASN A 311 -8.85 -16.56 3.77
N ALA A 312 -9.76 -16.37 4.72
CA ALA A 312 -10.90 -17.23 5.01
C ALA A 312 -12.22 -16.45 4.87
N SER A 313 -12.83 -16.51 3.69
CA SER A 313 -14.11 -15.85 3.39
C SER A 313 -15.33 -16.73 3.70
N TRP A 314 -15.30 -17.40 4.85
CA TRP A 314 -16.31 -18.34 5.30
C TRP A 314 -16.43 -18.30 6.83
N GLY A 315 -17.52 -18.85 7.35
CA GLY A 315 -17.72 -18.96 8.79
C GLY A 315 -18.94 -19.78 9.18
N GLY A 316 -19.10 -20.03 10.47
CA GLY A 316 -20.21 -20.78 11.04
C GLY A 316 -20.42 -20.51 12.54
N GLU A 317 -21.49 -21.07 13.09
CA GLU A 317 -21.96 -20.78 14.46
C GLU A 317 -21.15 -21.48 15.56
N TYR A 318 -20.45 -22.57 15.22
CA TYR A 318 -19.90 -23.48 16.23
C TYR A 318 -18.41 -23.30 16.43
N ASP A 319 -18.01 -23.16 17.69
CA ASP A 319 -16.62 -23.21 18.11
C ASP A 319 -16.02 -24.62 17.90
N SER A 320 -14.84 -24.66 17.30
CA SER A 320 -13.95 -25.80 17.21
C SER A 320 -12.58 -25.49 17.83
N GLN A 321 -12.28 -26.08 19.00
CA GLN A 321 -10.98 -25.95 19.66
C GLN A 321 -9.80 -26.28 18.72
N THR A 322 -9.95 -27.31 17.88
CA THR A 322 -8.90 -27.71 16.93
C THR A 322 -8.72 -26.72 15.79
N LEU A 323 -9.78 -26.03 15.36
CA LEU A 323 -9.66 -24.96 14.37
C LEU A 323 -8.96 -23.75 14.98
N LYS A 324 -9.31 -23.39 16.22
CA LYS A 324 -8.61 -22.33 16.97
C LYS A 324 -7.11 -22.61 17.08
N GLU A 325 -6.73 -23.83 17.45
CA GLU A 325 -5.32 -24.25 17.57
C GLU A 325 -4.59 -24.20 16.22
N ALA A 326 -5.25 -24.54 15.11
CA ALA A 326 -4.66 -24.44 13.78
C ALA A 326 -4.39 -22.97 13.38
N ILE A 327 -5.33 -22.05 13.69
CA ILE A 327 -5.16 -20.62 13.44
C ILE A 327 -4.07 -20.03 14.34
N GLU A 328 -4.02 -20.43 15.62
CA GLU A 328 -2.95 -20.05 16.54
C GLU A 328 -1.58 -20.54 16.03
N LYS A 329 -1.51 -21.74 15.44
CA LYS A 329 -0.30 -22.25 14.81
C LYS A 329 0.12 -21.39 13.61
N ALA A 330 -0.82 -20.92 12.78
CA ALA A 330 -0.55 -20.01 11.67
C ALA A 330 0.08 -18.70 12.18
N GLY A 331 -0.54 -18.06 13.19
CA GLY A 331 0.01 -16.85 13.81
C GLY A 331 1.40 -17.06 14.42
N ASN A 332 1.62 -18.19 15.11
CA ASN A 332 2.94 -18.56 15.64
C ASN A 332 4.01 -18.79 14.56
N ALA A 333 3.60 -19.14 13.35
CA ALA A 333 4.47 -19.26 12.18
C ALA A 333 4.69 -17.92 11.45
N GLY A 334 4.07 -16.83 11.92
CA GLY A 334 4.14 -15.51 11.30
C GLY A 334 3.16 -15.31 10.15
N VAL A 335 2.15 -16.17 10.02
CA VAL A 335 1.12 -16.10 8.97
C VAL A 335 -0.10 -15.35 9.48
N LEU A 336 -0.47 -14.25 8.81
CA LEU A 336 -1.66 -13.48 9.15
C LEU A 336 -2.93 -14.23 8.71
N PHE A 337 -3.88 -14.42 9.62
CA PHE A 337 -5.17 -15.04 9.31
C PHE A 337 -6.29 -13.99 9.27
N VAL A 338 -6.91 -13.81 8.10
CA VAL A 338 -7.99 -12.86 7.85
C VAL A 338 -9.31 -13.61 7.68
N ALA A 339 -10.32 -13.27 8.49
CA ALA A 339 -11.62 -13.95 8.51
C ALA A 339 -12.78 -12.99 8.22
N ALA A 340 -13.78 -13.46 7.46
CA ALA A 340 -15.02 -12.73 7.28
C ALA A 340 -15.88 -12.74 8.56
N ALA A 341 -16.44 -11.57 8.93
CA ALA A 341 -17.26 -11.43 10.14
C ALA A 341 -18.63 -12.15 10.07
N GLY A 342 -19.05 -12.61 8.88
CA GLY A 342 -20.37 -13.20 8.64
C GLY A 342 -21.40 -12.19 8.14
N ILE A 343 -22.48 -12.68 7.52
CA ILE A 343 -23.52 -11.85 6.90
C ILE A 343 -24.92 -11.96 7.55
N ASP A 344 -25.20 -12.99 8.36
CA ASP A 344 -26.58 -13.25 8.84
C ASP A 344 -26.72 -13.87 10.26
N TYR A 345 -25.63 -14.15 10.98
CA TYR A 345 -25.68 -14.82 12.29
C TYR A 345 -25.65 -13.82 13.47
N GLY A 346 -26.68 -12.99 13.55
CA GLY A 346 -26.78 -11.94 14.57
C GLY A 346 -25.95 -10.70 14.21
N ASN A 347 -26.51 -9.52 14.39
CA ASN A 347 -25.87 -8.26 13.99
C ASN A 347 -24.69 -7.84 14.90
N ASP A 348 -24.31 -8.69 15.85
CA ASP A 348 -23.37 -8.39 16.93
C ASP A 348 -22.63 -9.67 17.35
N ASN A 349 -21.39 -9.82 16.88
CA ASN A 349 -20.55 -10.99 17.14
C ASN A 349 -20.08 -11.08 18.60
N ASP A 350 -20.20 -10.01 19.39
CA ASP A 350 -19.94 -10.05 20.83
C ASP A 350 -21.06 -10.81 21.57
N VAL A 351 -22.25 -10.90 20.95
CA VAL A 351 -23.42 -11.60 21.48
C VAL A 351 -23.64 -12.96 20.80
N ASN A 352 -23.51 -13.02 19.47
CA ASN A 352 -23.68 -14.22 18.66
C ASN A 352 -22.40 -14.45 17.85
N PRO A 353 -21.40 -15.15 18.40
CA PRO A 353 -20.11 -15.28 17.75
C PRO A 353 -20.20 -16.06 16.44
N VAL A 354 -19.36 -15.68 15.48
CA VAL A 354 -19.17 -16.35 14.18
C VAL A 354 -17.73 -16.80 14.10
N TYR A 355 -17.50 -18.09 13.91
CA TYR A 355 -16.16 -18.65 13.82
C TYR A 355 -15.76 -18.86 12.35
N PRO A 356 -14.52 -18.56 11.95
CA PRO A 356 -13.37 -18.29 12.81
C PRO A 356 -13.19 -16.83 13.28
N ALA A 357 -13.99 -15.87 12.80
CA ALA A 357 -13.78 -14.45 13.08
C ALA A 357 -13.84 -14.04 14.56
N SER A 358 -14.59 -14.78 15.38
CA SER A 358 -14.74 -14.53 16.82
C SER A 358 -13.69 -15.22 17.69
N TYR A 359 -12.65 -15.84 17.10
CA TYR A 359 -11.54 -16.34 17.91
C TYR A 359 -10.71 -15.21 18.50
N GLU A 360 -10.61 -15.20 19.83
CA GLU A 360 -9.68 -14.32 20.56
C GLU A 360 -8.24 -14.85 20.42
N LEU A 361 -7.61 -14.53 19.29
CA LEU A 361 -6.21 -14.74 18.97
C LEU A 361 -5.58 -13.39 18.60
N ASP A 362 -4.27 -13.23 18.82
CA ASP A 362 -3.59 -11.93 18.61
C ASP A 362 -3.33 -11.58 17.13
N ASN A 363 -3.60 -12.54 16.22
CA ASN A 363 -3.39 -12.56 14.76
C ASN A 363 -2.59 -11.41 14.10
#